data_AF-T0U2A5-F1
#
_entry.id   AF-T0U2A5-F1
#
_cell.length_a   1.000
_cell.length_b   1.000
_cell.length_c   1.000
_cell.angle_alpha   90.00
_cell.angle_beta   90.00
_cell.angle_gamma   90.00
#
_symmetry.space_group_name_H-M   'P 1'
#
loop_
_entity.id
_entity.type
_entity.pdbx_description
1 polymer ?
#
loop_
_entity_poly.entity_id
_entity_poly.type
_entity_poly.pdbx_seq_one_letter_code
_entity_poly.pdbx_strand_id
1 'polypeptide(L)'
;MKKLKWYLLSSLIPLFFPVFIIIIIMGAVGGGSTGGSSQSLNGATYTDHWSNGDPYTHNLLVHRYGIKAEQLDGFLDTLGISYDKKRINGKKLLDWEAKSNLDVRAIVAIALNESSLGTAGVATNPGSNMFGFGAFDSNPENANNFNDEVAVVGLTNQTIIGNKNETFKVQDDKAQKFASGSLNTSTDGGVYFTDTSGSGKRRAETMQKLDTYIDEHGGTPKAPKQTTGKARDGGGITTGNIPQGYSLTKEINTSSYTGLSYPWGQCTWFVYNRGKEVGVSFGEYMGNGGQWMNAPSYQTTHTPTEHSALSFSPGQAGADPTYGHIAFVEQVKSDGSILISESNVKGLGVVSYRTFDAETAKQFTYVIGH
;
A
#
# COMPACT_ATOMS: atom_id res chain seq x y z
N MET A 1 10.90 -9.39 -66.41
CA MET A 1 11.22 -9.93 -65.07
C MET A 1 12.08 -8.92 -64.31
N LYS A 2 11.50 -8.16 -63.37
CA LYS A 2 12.23 -7.43 -62.32
C LYS A 2 11.42 -7.55 -61.04
N LYS A 3 11.98 -8.20 -60.03
CA LYS A 3 11.35 -8.47 -58.73
C LYS A 3 11.31 -7.18 -57.91
N LEU A 4 10.12 -6.77 -57.49
CA LEU A 4 9.90 -5.65 -56.57
C LEU A 4 10.09 -6.17 -55.15
N LYS A 5 11.12 -5.68 -54.44
CA LYS A 5 11.34 -5.96 -53.02
C LYS A 5 10.46 -5.01 -52.20
N TRP A 6 9.54 -5.54 -51.40
CA TRP A 6 8.84 -4.79 -50.36
C TRP A 6 9.82 -4.51 -49.21
N TYR A 7 10.10 -3.23 -48.98
CA TYR A 7 10.67 -2.78 -47.73
C TYR A 7 9.53 -2.54 -46.74
N LEU A 8 9.54 -3.29 -45.63
CA LEU A 8 8.74 -3.00 -44.45
C LEU A 8 9.19 -1.63 -43.91
N LEU A 9 8.33 -0.63 -44.04
CA LEU A 9 8.42 0.60 -43.26
C LEU A 9 8.12 0.25 -41.80
N SER A 10 9.18 0.11 -41.01
CA SER A 10 9.09 0.22 -39.55
C SER A 10 8.58 1.63 -39.24
N SER A 11 7.33 1.73 -38.81
CA SER A 11 6.79 2.96 -38.25
C SER A 11 7.55 3.29 -36.96
N LEU A 12 8.57 4.14 -37.08
CA LEU A 12 9.11 4.92 -35.96
C LEU A 12 7.96 5.75 -35.41
N ILE A 13 7.36 5.29 -34.31
CA ILE A 13 6.51 6.13 -33.48
C ILE A 13 7.44 7.21 -32.91
N PRO A 14 7.21 8.50 -33.19
CA PRO A 14 8.00 9.55 -32.57
C PRO A 14 7.67 9.55 -31.07
N LEU A 15 8.60 9.06 -30.25
CA LEU A 15 8.62 9.29 -28.81
C LEU A 15 8.83 10.79 -28.58
N PHE A 16 7.74 11.54 -28.59
CA PHE A 16 7.70 12.85 -27.94
C PHE A 16 7.87 12.59 -26.44
N PHE A 17 9.08 12.80 -25.94
CA PHE A 17 9.36 12.83 -24.51
C PHE A 17 8.91 14.20 -23.97
N PRO A 18 7.80 14.32 -23.22
CA PRO A 18 7.49 15.55 -22.52
C PRO A 18 8.51 15.72 -21.38
N VAL A 19 9.04 16.93 -21.27
CA VAL A 19 9.85 17.38 -20.14
C VAL A 19 9.01 17.27 -18.87
N PHE A 20 9.47 16.46 -17.91
CA PHE A 20 8.73 16.11 -16.70
C PHE A 20 8.86 17.16 -15.62
N ILE A 21 7.78 17.88 -15.34
CA ILE A 21 7.70 18.76 -14.17
C ILE A 21 7.54 17.92 -12.91
N ILE A 22 8.66 17.67 -12.22
CA ILE A 22 8.70 17.08 -10.88
C ILE A 22 8.85 18.24 -9.87
N ILE A 23 7.74 18.66 -9.26
CA ILE A 23 7.74 19.61 -8.14
C ILE A 23 7.68 18.82 -6.84
N ILE A 24 8.84 18.63 -6.19
CA ILE A 24 8.90 18.17 -4.79
C ILE A 24 8.95 19.40 -3.90
N ILE A 25 7.87 19.66 -3.16
CA ILE A 25 7.89 20.62 -2.06
C ILE A 25 8.53 19.91 -0.86
N MET A 26 9.77 20.26 -0.53
CA MET A 26 10.44 19.80 0.68
C MET A 26 9.68 20.27 1.93
N GLY A 27 8.96 19.36 2.58
CA GLY A 27 8.53 19.49 3.96
C GLY A 27 9.50 18.73 4.86
N ALA A 28 10.35 19.45 5.59
CA ALA A 28 11.17 18.84 6.64
C ALA A 28 10.28 18.34 7.77
N VAL A 29 10.31 17.04 8.09
CA VAL A 29 9.73 16.49 9.33
C VAL A 29 10.77 15.60 10.00
N GLY A 30 11.07 15.97 11.25
CA GLY A 30 12.03 15.32 12.13
C GLY A 30 11.60 13.94 12.59
N GLY A 31 12.60 13.21 13.11
CA GLY A 31 12.48 11.82 13.52
C GLY A 31 11.44 11.57 14.62
N GLY A 32 10.77 10.43 14.49
CA GLY A 32 9.95 9.80 15.51
C GLY A 32 10.09 8.28 15.35
N SER A 33 10.36 7.60 16.46
CA SER A 33 10.60 6.17 16.57
C SER A 33 9.42 5.32 16.12
N THR A 34 9.68 4.25 15.37
CA THR A 34 8.70 3.24 14.98
C THR A 34 8.84 1.98 15.82
N GLY A 35 7.78 1.66 16.57
CA GLY A 35 7.52 0.33 17.11
C GLY A 35 6.19 -0.18 16.56
N GLY A 36 6.12 -1.46 16.20
CA GLY A 36 4.87 -2.13 15.83
C GLY A 36 5.04 -3.10 14.65
N SER A 37 5.14 -4.39 14.95
CA SER A 37 5.43 -5.47 14.00
C SER A 37 4.20 -5.96 13.24
N SER A 38 4.37 -6.23 11.95
CA SER A 38 3.59 -7.20 11.18
C SER A 38 4.53 -8.29 10.66
N GLN A 39 4.16 -9.56 10.76
CA GLN A 39 4.87 -10.69 10.12
C GLN A 39 4.03 -11.11 8.92
N SER A 40 4.35 -10.93 7.64
CA SER A 40 5.57 -10.67 6.88
C SER A 40 6.65 -11.75 6.98
N LEU A 41 6.95 -12.38 5.84
CA LEU A 41 8.27 -12.94 5.63
C LEU A 41 9.17 -11.73 5.31
N ASN A 42 10.07 -11.36 6.23
CA ASN A 42 11.01 -10.25 6.09
C ASN A 42 10.40 -8.83 5.93
N GLY A 43 9.19 -8.54 6.41
CA GLY A 43 8.57 -7.20 6.32
C GLY A 43 7.60 -7.00 5.14
N ALA A 44 7.64 -7.85 4.12
CA ALA A 44 6.86 -7.73 2.89
C ALA A 44 5.49 -8.43 2.91
N THR A 45 4.51 -7.86 2.19
CA THR A 45 3.17 -8.44 1.93
C THR A 45 3.14 -9.06 0.55
N TYR A 46 2.48 -10.22 0.38
CA TYR A 46 2.46 -10.94 -0.90
C TYR A 46 1.04 -11.20 -1.43
N THR A 47 0.91 -11.23 -2.76
CA THR A 47 -0.29 -11.65 -3.51
C THR A 47 0.12 -12.57 -4.66
N ASP A 48 -0.83 -13.35 -5.19
CA ASP A 48 -0.59 -14.20 -6.37
C ASP A 48 -0.36 -13.35 -7.63
N HIS A 49 -1.15 -12.27 -7.80
CA HIS A 49 -1.03 -11.34 -8.92
C HIS A 49 -1.16 -9.89 -8.46
N TRP A 50 -2.35 -9.48 -8.04
CA TRP A 50 -2.65 -8.09 -7.66
C TRP A 50 -3.27 -8.00 -6.27
N SER A 51 -3.02 -6.91 -5.54
CA SER A 51 -3.62 -6.66 -4.23
C SER A 51 -5.10 -6.24 -4.32
N ASN A 52 -5.53 -5.68 -5.46
CA ASN A 52 -6.90 -5.17 -5.61
C ASN A 52 -7.50 -5.43 -7.01
N GLY A 53 -7.32 -6.65 -7.52
CA GLY A 53 -7.96 -7.10 -8.77
C GLY A 53 -7.20 -6.76 -10.05
N ASP A 54 -6.58 -5.57 -10.16
CA ASP A 54 -5.92 -5.11 -11.38
C ASP A 54 -4.58 -4.37 -11.11
N PRO A 55 -3.68 -4.23 -12.11
CA PRO A 55 -2.37 -3.59 -11.95
C PRO A 55 -2.41 -2.07 -11.74
N TYR A 56 -3.49 -1.39 -12.15
CA TYR A 56 -3.63 0.07 -12.02
C TYR A 56 -4.02 0.48 -10.59
N THR A 57 -4.80 -0.36 -9.92
CA THR A 57 -5.20 -0.20 -8.51
C THR A 57 -4.33 -1.01 -7.54
N HIS A 58 -3.33 -1.73 -8.06
CA HIS A 58 -2.37 -2.49 -7.27
C HIS A 58 -1.58 -1.60 -6.29
N ASN A 59 -1.46 -2.03 -5.04
CA ASN A 59 -0.61 -1.39 -4.05
C ASN A 59 0.85 -1.79 -4.32
N LEU A 60 1.67 -0.81 -4.66
CA LEU A 60 3.06 -1.03 -5.11
C LEU A 60 3.97 -1.58 -4.00
N LEU A 61 3.52 -1.64 -2.74
CA LEU A 61 4.23 -2.26 -1.61
C LEU A 61 3.78 -3.72 -1.36
N VAL A 62 2.93 -4.27 -2.22
CA VAL A 62 2.52 -5.67 -2.21
C VAL A 62 3.24 -6.40 -3.34
N HIS A 63 3.87 -7.52 -3.01
CA HIS A 63 4.78 -8.22 -3.90
C HIS A 63 4.15 -9.47 -4.48
N ARG A 64 4.62 -9.91 -5.64
CA ARG A 64 4.36 -11.26 -6.13
C ARG A 64 5.48 -12.19 -5.66
N TYR A 65 5.12 -13.22 -4.92
CA TYR A 65 6.12 -14.08 -4.26
C TYR A 65 6.89 -14.94 -5.26
N GLY A 66 8.20 -15.08 -5.07
CA GLY A 66 9.00 -16.09 -5.76
C GLY A 66 9.29 -15.79 -7.23
N ILE A 67 9.20 -14.52 -7.66
CA ILE A 67 9.72 -14.08 -8.95
C ILE A 67 11.23 -14.38 -9.01
N LYS A 68 11.68 -14.94 -10.14
CA LYS A 68 13.08 -15.30 -10.37
C LYS A 68 13.79 -14.27 -11.23
N ALA A 69 15.11 -14.13 -11.04
CA ALA A 69 15.93 -13.19 -11.81
C ALA A 69 15.85 -13.47 -13.33
N GLU A 70 15.82 -14.74 -13.73
CA GLU A 70 15.79 -15.14 -15.13
C GLU A 70 14.46 -14.78 -15.81
N GLN A 71 13.35 -14.72 -15.06
CA GLN A 71 12.06 -14.26 -15.57
C GLN A 71 12.11 -12.75 -15.86
N LEU A 72 12.75 -11.98 -14.97
CA LEU A 72 12.94 -10.55 -15.17
C LEU A 72 13.89 -10.27 -16.34
N ASP A 73 15.03 -10.97 -16.41
CA ASP A 73 15.99 -10.83 -17.52
C ASP A 73 15.34 -11.19 -18.86
N GLY A 74 14.58 -12.29 -18.91
CA GLY A 74 13.85 -12.70 -20.10
C GLY A 74 12.82 -11.64 -20.54
N PHE A 75 12.05 -11.08 -19.60
CA PHE A 75 11.12 -10.00 -19.92
C PHE A 75 11.84 -8.77 -20.48
N LEU A 76 12.94 -8.34 -19.85
CA LEU A 76 13.72 -7.19 -20.32
C LEU A 76 14.26 -7.40 -21.75
N ASP A 77 14.67 -8.62 -22.09
CA ASP A 77 15.13 -8.98 -23.45
C ASP A 77 14.00 -8.86 -24.49
N THR A 78 12.73 -9.07 -24.10
CA THR A 78 11.59 -8.89 -25.01
C THR A 78 11.32 -7.44 -25.40
N LEU A 79 11.84 -6.47 -24.64
CA LEU A 79 11.59 -5.05 -24.87
C LEU A 79 12.32 -4.50 -26.11
N GLY A 80 13.35 -5.21 -26.59
CA GLY A 80 14.14 -4.79 -27.76
C GLY A 80 14.97 -3.51 -27.53
N ILE A 81 15.18 -3.13 -26.27
CA ILE A 81 15.96 -1.95 -25.87
C ILE A 81 17.41 -2.36 -25.64
N SER A 82 18.36 -1.61 -26.21
CA SER A 82 19.79 -1.79 -25.91
C SER A 82 20.16 -1.04 -24.63
N TYR A 83 20.14 -1.73 -23.48
CA TYR A 83 20.48 -1.19 -22.16
C TYR A 83 21.74 -1.84 -21.56
N ASP A 84 22.34 -1.22 -20.54
CA ASP A 84 23.47 -1.81 -19.81
C ASP A 84 23.01 -2.91 -18.84
N LYS A 85 23.22 -4.18 -19.23
CA LYS A 85 22.89 -5.36 -18.42
C LYS A 85 23.67 -5.45 -17.10
N LYS A 86 24.77 -4.69 -16.93
CA LYS A 86 25.47 -4.57 -15.64
C LYS A 86 24.77 -3.56 -14.72
N ARG A 87 24.04 -2.60 -15.28
CA ARG A 87 23.34 -1.55 -14.55
C ARG A 87 21.98 -2.03 -14.04
N ILE A 88 21.19 -2.69 -14.89
CA ILE A 88 19.89 -3.30 -14.57
C ILE A 88 19.83 -4.73 -15.10
N ASN A 89 19.40 -5.66 -14.25
CA ASN A 89 19.17 -7.07 -14.56
C ASN A 89 18.29 -7.66 -13.45
N GLY A 90 17.80 -8.88 -13.63
CA GLY A 90 16.91 -9.56 -12.70
C GLY A 90 17.47 -9.66 -11.29
N LYS A 91 18.77 -9.94 -11.14
CA LYS A 91 19.41 -9.98 -9.82
C LYS A 91 19.36 -8.62 -9.12
N LYS A 92 19.67 -7.54 -9.83
CA LYS A 92 19.62 -6.17 -9.26
C LYS A 92 18.20 -5.73 -8.96
N LEU A 93 17.25 -6.07 -9.82
CA LEU A 93 15.84 -5.77 -9.61
C LEU A 93 15.29 -6.42 -8.34
N LEU A 94 15.61 -7.70 -8.08
CA LEU A 94 15.21 -8.37 -6.84
C LEU A 94 15.95 -7.82 -5.60
N ASP A 95 17.22 -7.42 -5.75
CA ASP A 95 17.96 -6.75 -4.66
C ASP A 95 17.34 -5.38 -4.33
N TRP A 96 16.91 -4.63 -5.35
CA TRP A 96 16.22 -3.35 -5.17
C TRP A 96 14.82 -3.52 -4.58
N GLU A 97 14.05 -4.55 -4.96
CA GLU A 97 12.79 -4.90 -4.31
C GLU A 97 13.01 -5.17 -2.82
N ALA A 98 14.00 -6.00 -2.47
CA ALA A 98 14.30 -6.33 -1.07
C ALA A 98 14.72 -5.11 -0.24
N LYS A 99 15.48 -4.17 -0.82
CA LYS A 99 15.97 -2.96 -0.13
C LYS A 99 14.93 -1.85 -0.03
N SER A 100 14.11 -1.68 -1.05
CA SER A 100 13.14 -0.59 -1.15
C SER A 100 11.75 -0.96 -0.68
N ASN A 101 11.43 -2.27 -0.59
CA ASN A 101 10.09 -2.80 -0.37
C ASN A 101 9.07 -2.32 -1.44
N LEU A 102 9.55 -2.08 -2.66
CA LEU A 102 8.73 -1.77 -3.83
C LEU A 102 8.63 -3.01 -4.72
N ASP A 103 7.42 -3.36 -5.16
CA ASP A 103 7.20 -4.48 -6.08
C ASP A 103 8.15 -4.40 -7.27
N VAL A 104 8.92 -5.48 -7.51
CA VAL A 104 9.88 -5.55 -8.60
C VAL A 104 9.24 -5.25 -9.96
N ARG A 105 7.96 -5.58 -10.15
CA ARG A 105 7.20 -5.26 -11.36
C ARG A 105 6.99 -3.75 -11.50
N ALA A 106 6.75 -3.06 -10.39
CA ALA A 106 6.66 -1.60 -10.36
C ALA A 106 8.03 -0.95 -10.61
N ILE A 107 9.12 -1.50 -10.05
CA ILE A 107 10.49 -1.03 -10.32
C ILE A 107 10.79 -1.07 -11.83
N VAL A 108 10.50 -2.18 -12.49
CA VAL A 108 10.65 -2.32 -13.95
C VAL A 108 9.79 -1.32 -14.71
N ALA A 109 8.52 -1.19 -14.33
CA ALA A 109 7.59 -0.27 -14.98
C ALA A 109 8.05 1.20 -14.87
N ILE A 110 8.53 1.62 -13.71
CA ILE A 110 9.08 2.95 -13.47
C ILE A 110 10.35 3.14 -14.29
N ALA A 111 11.36 2.27 -14.16
CA ALA A 111 12.62 2.39 -14.91
C ALA A 111 12.40 2.48 -16.43
N LEU A 112 11.45 1.70 -16.96
CA LEU A 112 11.12 1.71 -18.38
C LEU A 112 10.47 3.03 -18.81
N ASN A 113 9.50 3.53 -18.04
CA ASN A 113 8.75 4.74 -18.41
C ASN A 113 9.50 6.04 -18.11
N GLU A 114 10.37 6.06 -17.09
CA GLU A 114 11.16 7.24 -16.73
C GLU A 114 12.32 7.49 -17.68
N SER A 115 13.04 6.43 -18.07
CA SER A 115 14.32 6.59 -18.76
C SER A 115 14.64 5.50 -19.77
N SER A 116 13.66 4.67 -20.15
CA SER A 116 13.89 3.54 -21.04
C SER A 116 15.03 2.64 -20.50
N LEU A 117 14.96 2.29 -19.22
CA LEU A 117 15.96 1.49 -18.50
C LEU A 117 17.34 2.18 -18.38
N GLY A 118 17.34 3.51 -18.21
CA GLY A 118 18.56 4.32 -18.08
C GLY A 118 19.24 4.67 -19.40
N THR A 119 18.55 4.54 -20.53
CA THR A 119 19.10 4.80 -21.88
C THR A 119 18.65 6.14 -22.47
N ALA A 120 17.76 6.86 -21.79
CA ALA A 120 17.21 8.12 -22.23
C ALA A 120 17.30 9.22 -21.16
N GLY A 121 17.33 10.47 -21.61
CA GLY A 121 17.33 11.65 -20.76
C GLY A 121 18.55 11.74 -19.85
N VAL A 122 18.37 12.38 -18.69
CA VAL A 122 19.43 12.61 -17.68
C VAL A 122 20.04 11.29 -17.18
N ALA A 123 19.28 10.19 -17.23
CA ALA A 123 19.76 8.88 -16.81
C ALA A 123 20.95 8.36 -17.63
N THR A 124 21.25 8.93 -18.81
CA THR A 124 22.46 8.58 -19.57
C THR A 124 23.74 9.15 -18.96
N ASN A 125 23.62 10.15 -18.07
CA ASN A 125 24.78 10.80 -17.45
C ASN A 125 25.43 9.87 -16.41
N PRO A 126 26.77 9.82 -16.33
CA PRO A 126 27.45 9.05 -15.30
C PRO A 126 27.03 9.48 -13.89
N GLY A 127 26.51 8.54 -13.10
CA GLY A 127 26.08 8.78 -11.72
C GLY A 127 24.59 9.12 -11.56
N SER A 128 23.90 9.54 -12.63
CA SER A 128 22.44 9.74 -12.61
C SER A 128 21.68 8.43 -12.49
N ASN A 129 20.56 8.43 -11.76
CA ASN A 129 19.69 7.27 -11.66
C ASN A 129 18.65 7.17 -12.78
N MET A 130 18.16 5.95 -13.02
CA MET A 130 17.15 5.65 -14.03
C MET A 130 15.70 5.95 -13.61
N PHE A 131 15.49 6.40 -12.37
CA PHE A 131 14.17 6.57 -11.76
C PHE A 131 13.71 8.04 -11.71
N GLY A 132 14.50 8.97 -12.25
CA GLY A 132 14.22 10.41 -12.18
C GLY A 132 14.29 10.98 -10.75
N PHE A 133 14.76 10.19 -9.77
CA PHE A 133 14.79 10.62 -8.38
C PHE A 133 15.82 11.72 -8.17
N GLY A 134 15.38 12.84 -7.60
CA GLY A 134 16.21 14.02 -7.41
C GLY A 134 16.47 14.83 -8.68
N ALA A 135 15.90 14.47 -9.84
CA ALA A 135 15.89 15.34 -11.01
C ALA A 135 14.79 16.40 -10.84
N PHE A 136 15.18 17.68 -10.83
CA PHE A 136 14.24 18.81 -10.81
C PHE A 136 14.31 19.53 -12.15
N ASP A 137 13.23 20.16 -12.64
CA ASP A 137 13.31 20.96 -13.87
C ASP A 137 14.38 22.04 -13.80
N SER A 138 14.48 22.66 -12.62
CA SER A 138 15.46 23.71 -12.33
C SER A 138 16.87 23.18 -12.13
N ASN A 139 17.02 21.88 -11.85
CA ASN A 139 18.31 21.23 -11.62
C ASN A 139 18.23 19.72 -11.91
N PRO A 140 18.18 19.32 -13.19
CA PRO A 140 18.00 17.92 -13.57
C PRO A 140 19.20 17.07 -13.14
N GLU A 141 20.40 17.66 -13.16
CA GLU A 141 21.66 17.01 -12.78
C GLU A 141 21.78 16.69 -11.28
N ASN A 142 20.85 17.17 -10.43
CA ASN A 142 20.82 16.74 -9.03
C ASN A 142 20.56 15.23 -8.88
N ALA A 143 20.01 14.58 -9.92
CA ALA A 143 19.94 13.12 -9.99
C ALA A 143 21.30 12.43 -9.91
N ASN A 144 22.42 13.10 -10.27
CA ASN A 144 23.78 12.55 -10.18
C ASN A 144 24.23 12.27 -8.73
N ASN A 145 23.54 12.84 -7.74
CA ASN A 145 23.84 12.62 -6.32
C ASN A 145 23.27 11.30 -5.79
N PHE A 146 22.46 10.60 -6.59
CA PHE A 146 21.77 9.38 -6.19
C PHE A 146 21.98 8.31 -7.26
N ASN A 147 22.74 7.26 -6.94
CA ASN A 147 22.82 6.09 -7.80
C ASN A 147 21.47 5.35 -7.84
N ASP A 148 21.31 4.40 -8.77
CA ASP A 148 20.04 3.67 -8.97
C ASP A 148 19.49 3.03 -7.68
N GLU A 149 20.36 2.43 -6.86
CA GLU A 149 19.96 1.78 -5.60
C GLU A 149 19.48 2.78 -4.55
N VAL A 150 20.21 3.87 -4.35
CA VAL A 150 19.81 4.93 -3.42
C VAL A 150 18.53 5.60 -3.91
N ALA A 151 18.41 5.80 -5.21
CA ALA A 151 17.26 6.42 -5.85
C ALA A 151 15.98 5.60 -5.68
N VAL A 152 16.00 4.28 -5.93
CA VAL A 152 14.80 3.45 -5.76
C VAL A 152 14.33 3.39 -4.30
N VAL A 153 15.27 3.30 -3.34
CA VAL A 153 14.93 3.34 -1.90
C VAL A 153 14.37 4.71 -1.50
N GLY A 154 15.01 5.80 -1.96
CA GLY A 154 14.55 7.16 -1.70
C GLY A 154 13.18 7.45 -2.31
N LEU A 155 12.97 7.02 -3.56
CA LEU A 155 11.71 7.11 -4.27
C LEU A 155 10.59 6.40 -3.49
N THR A 156 10.83 5.18 -3.01
CA THR A 156 9.81 4.44 -2.26
C THR A 156 9.47 5.13 -0.94
N ASN A 157 10.49 5.49 -0.15
CA ASN A 157 10.26 6.10 1.16
C ASN A 157 9.60 7.48 1.08
N GLN A 158 10.09 8.34 0.18
CA GLN A 158 9.61 9.71 0.12
C GLN A 158 8.36 9.83 -0.74
N THR A 159 8.38 9.23 -1.93
CA THR A 159 7.36 9.52 -2.93
C THR A 159 6.22 8.53 -2.91
N ILE A 160 6.50 7.24 -2.73
CA ILE A 160 5.44 6.23 -2.63
C ILE A 160 4.79 6.28 -1.25
N ILE A 161 5.59 6.21 -0.17
CA ILE A 161 5.08 6.17 1.21
C ILE A 161 4.79 7.59 1.72
N GLY A 162 5.82 8.44 1.84
CA GLY A 162 5.68 9.77 2.45
C GLY A 162 4.64 10.65 1.77
N ASN A 163 4.57 10.58 0.44
CA ASN A 163 3.59 11.31 -0.36
C ASN A 163 2.33 10.51 -0.71
N LYS A 164 2.12 9.33 -0.14
CA LYS A 164 0.90 8.51 -0.30
C LYS A 164 0.59 8.13 -1.75
N ASN A 165 1.59 7.81 -2.57
CA ASN A 165 1.44 7.43 -3.99
C ASN A 165 1.45 5.91 -4.18
N GLU A 166 0.74 5.19 -3.31
CA GLU A 166 0.81 3.73 -3.17
C GLU A 166 0.24 2.94 -4.37
N THR A 167 -0.48 3.58 -5.30
CA THR A 167 -0.98 2.95 -6.53
C THR A 167 -0.77 3.87 -7.73
N PHE A 168 -0.66 3.32 -8.93
CA PHE A 168 -0.58 4.12 -10.15
C PHE A 168 -1.86 4.92 -10.42
N LYS A 169 -3.03 4.41 -10.03
CA LYS A 169 -4.27 5.17 -10.06
C LYS A 169 -4.20 6.42 -9.18
N VAL A 170 -3.73 6.29 -7.93
CA VAL A 170 -3.60 7.44 -7.02
C VAL A 170 -2.63 8.47 -7.59
N GLN A 171 -1.56 8.04 -8.25
CA GLN A 171 -0.63 8.95 -8.92
C GLN A 171 -1.30 9.74 -10.05
N ASP A 172 -2.04 9.08 -10.94
CA ASP A 172 -2.80 9.75 -12.01
C ASP A 172 -3.89 10.67 -11.44
N ASP A 173 -4.67 10.21 -10.45
CA ASP A 173 -5.71 11.02 -9.80
C ASP A 173 -5.12 12.30 -9.17
N LYS A 174 -3.92 12.19 -8.57
CA LYS A 174 -3.21 13.33 -7.98
C LYS A 174 -2.65 14.27 -9.03
N ALA A 175 -2.14 13.77 -10.15
CA ALA A 175 -1.73 14.61 -11.27
C ALA A 175 -2.92 15.44 -11.80
N GLN A 176 -4.10 14.83 -11.90
CA GLN A 176 -5.34 15.54 -12.27
C GLN A 176 -5.72 16.60 -11.23
N LYS A 177 -5.74 16.23 -9.93
CA LYS A 177 -6.01 17.18 -8.84
C LYS A 177 -5.02 18.35 -8.83
N PHE A 178 -3.75 18.10 -9.12
CA PHE A 178 -2.72 19.13 -9.20
C PHE A 178 -2.99 20.07 -10.36
N ALA A 179 -3.27 19.53 -11.56
CA ALA A 179 -3.60 20.32 -12.74
C ALA A 179 -4.87 21.17 -12.57
N SER A 180 -5.86 20.70 -11.80
CA SER A 180 -7.07 21.46 -11.46
C SER A 180 -6.92 22.40 -10.26
N GLY A 181 -5.74 22.43 -9.60
CA GLY A 181 -5.51 23.23 -8.40
C GLY A 181 -6.24 22.76 -7.13
N SER A 182 -6.78 21.54 -7.14
CA SER A 182 -7.57 20.96 -6.04
C SER A 182 -6.79 19.98 -5.16
N LEU A 183 -5.50 19.77 -5.41
CA LEU A 183 -4.66 18.89 -4.60
C LEU A 183 -4.38 19.54 -3.23
N ASN A 184 -4.72 18.83 -2.14
CA ASN A 184 -4.35 19.26 -0.80
C ASN A 184 -3.14 18.45 -0.34
N THR A 185 -1.94 19.04 -0.38
CA THR A 185 -0.70 18.33 -0.04
C THR A 185 -0.60 17.89 1.42
N SER A 186 -1.35 18.50 2.34
CA SER A 186 -1.40 18.07 3.74
C SER A 186 -2.17 16.75 3.91
N THR A 187 -3.25 16.56 3.16
CA THR A 187 -4.10 15.36 3.26
C THR A 187 -3.76 14.32 2.21
N ASP A 188 -3.61 14.73 0.95
CA ASP A 188 -3.33 13.87 -0.19
C ASP A 188 -1.85 13.48 -0.27
N GLY A 189 -0.93 14.32 0.22
CA GLY A 189 0.51 14.20 -0.06
C GLY A 189 0.90 14.80 -1.42
N GLY A 190 2.21 14.83 -1.71
CA GLY A 190 2.73 15.34 -2.99
C GLY A 190 2.41 14.44 -4.19
N VAL A 191 2.48 15.01 -5.40
CA VAL A 191 2.42 14.25 -6.65
C VAL A 191 3.71 13.45 -6.87
N TYR A 192 3.62 12.32 -7.59
CA TYR A 192 4.80 11.64 -8.14
C TYR A 192 5.22 12.24 -9.49
N PHE A 193 4.25 12.52 -10.37
CA PHE A 193 4.43 13.25 -11.62
C PHE A 193 3.24 14.18 -11.84
N THR A 194 3.38 15.14 -12.75
CA THR A 194 2.33 16.10 -13.11
C THR A 194 1.66 15.79 -14.45
N ASP A 195 2.15 14.80 -15.20
CA ASP A 195 1.54 14.35 -16.46
C ASP A 195 0.12 13.82 -16.25
N THR A 196 -0.83 14.41 -16.99
CA THR A 196 -2.26 14.05 -16.97
C THR A 196 -2.67 13.13 -18.12
N SER A 197 -1.73 12.74 -18.99
CA SER A 197 -1.99 11.88 -20.16
C SER A 197 -2.11 10.38 -19.85
N GLY A 198 -2.10 9.99 -18.56
CA GLY A 198 -2.22 8.60 -18.11
C GLY A 198 -0.89 7.87 -17.96
N SER A 199 0.10 8.53 -17.37
CA SER A 199 1.39 7.91 -17.02
C SER A 199 1.23 6.70 -16.10
N GLY A 200 0.34 6.76 -15.11
CA GLY A 200 0.03 5.64 -14.23
C GLY A 200 -0.51 4.43 -14.98
N LYS A 201 -1.45 4.64 -15.91
CA LYS A 201 -1.97 3.57 -16.78
C LYS A 201 -0.87 2.89 -17.60
N ARG A 202 0.04 3.66 -18.23
CA ARG A 202 1.16 3.09 -19.00
C ARG A 202 2.10 2.24 -18.14
N ARG A 203 2.38 2.66 -16.90
CA ARG A 203 3.17 1.86 -15.95
C ARG A 203 2.42 0.59 -15.51
N ALA A 204 1.11 0.68 -15.27
CA ALA A 204 0.28 -0.49 -14.97
C ALA A 204 0.22 -1.50 -16.12
N GLU A 205 0.17 -1.04 -17.37
CA GLU A 205 0.26 -1.90 -18.56
C GLU A 205 1.60 -2.64 -18.63
N THR A 206 2.72 -1.97 -18.30
CA THR A 206 4.02 -2.65 -18.20
C THR A 206 4.02 -3.71 -17.10
N MET A 207 3.45 -3.40 -15.92
CA MET A 207 3.31 -4.40 -14.84
C MET A 207 2.48 -5.61 -15.32
N GLN A 208 1.38 -5.38 -16.02
CA GLN A 208 0.54 -6.46 -16.55
C GLN A 208 1.31 -7.35 -17.53
N LYS A 209 2.06 -6.75 -18.46
CA LYS A 209 2.86 -7.51 -19.45
C LYS A 209 3.92 -8.36 -18.76
N LEU A 210 4.59 -7.82 -17.75
CA LEU A 210 5.58 -8.57 -16.98
C LEU A 210 4.93 -9.69 -16.17
N ASP A 211 3.77 -9.44 -15.55
CA ASP A 211 3.03 -10.46 -14.81
C ASP A 211 2.61 -11.64 -15.69
N THR A 212 2.07 -11.33 -16.87
CA THR A 212 1.72 -12.34 -17.89
C THR A 212 2.96 -13.08 -18.38
N TYR A 213 4.07 -12.38 -18.63
CA TYR A 213 5.32 -13.02 -19.02
C TYR A 213 5.80 -14.00 -17.93
N ILE A 214 5.72 -13.63 -16.65
CA ILE A 214 6.08 -14.50 -15.53
C ILE A 214 5.22 -15.79 -15.54
N ASP A 215 3.91 -15.68 -15.75
CA ASP A 215 3.00 -16.83 -15.86
C ASP A 215 3.39 -17.78 -16.99
N GLU A 216 3.67 -17.22 -18.17
CA GLU A 216 4.07 -17.98 -19.36
C GLU A 216 5.44 -18.64 -19.20
N HIS A 217 6.30 -18.10 -18.32
CA HIS A 217 7.69 -18.54 -18.13
C HIS A 217 7.87 -19.23 -16.76
N GLY A 218 6.98 -20.18 -16.48
CA GLY A 218 7.08 -21.08 -15.32
C GLY A 218 6.36 -20.61 -14.07
N GLY A 219 5.68 -19.45 -14.13
CA GLY A 219 4.88 -18.89 -13.06
C GLY A 219 5.66 -18.63 -11.78
N THR A 220 4.91 -18.48 -10.70
CA THR A 220 5.45 -18.38 -9.34
C THR A 220 4.77 -19.41 -8.44
N PRO A 221 5.40 -19.81 -7.33
CA PRO A 221 4.66 -20.46 -6.26
C PRO A 221 3.48 -19.58 -5.86
N LYS A 222 2.40 -20.21 -5.34
CA LYS A 222 1.35 -19.44 -4.67
C LYS A 222 2.01 -18.54 -3.64
N ALA A 223 1.52 -17.31 -3.54
CA ALA A 223 1.91 -16.42 -2.47
C ALA A 223 1.84 -17.24 -1.18
N PRO A 224 2.89 -17.20 -0.34
CA PRO A 224 2.83 -17.88 0.94
C PRO A 224 1.55 -17.37 1.54
N LYS A 225 0.65 -18.30 1.92
CA LYS A 225 -0.48 -17.92 2.73
C LYS A 225 0.15 -17.01 3.77
N GLN A 226 -0.36 -15.80 3.89
CA GLN A 226 -0.21 -15.11 5.14
C GLN A 226 -0.91 -16.05 6.12
N THR A 227 -0.18 -17.07 6.60
CA THR A 227 -0.45 -17.73 7.85
C THR A 227 -0.62 -16.52 8.72
N THR A 228 -1.84 -16.32 9.23
CA THR A 228 -2.11 -15.38 10.30
C THR A 228 -0.98 -15.62 11.26
N GLY A 229 0.04 -14.76 11.18
CA GLY A 229 1.25 -14.98 11.92
C GLY A 229 0.74 -14.97 13.33
N LYS A 230 0.92 -16.08 14.04
CA LYS A 230 0.99 -15.98 15.48
C LYS A 230 2.14 -15.00 15.73
N ALA A 231 1.83 -13.70 15.77
CA ALA A 231 2.49 -12.83 16.70
C ALA A 231 2.40 -13.62 18.00
N ARG A 232 3.54 -13.86 18.66
CA ARG A 232 3.57 -14.60 19.93
C ARG A 232 2.61 -13.98 20.97
N ASP A 233 2.07 -12.79 20.68
CA ASP A 233 1.17 -11.99 21.49
C ASP A 233 -0.23 -11.72 20.85
N GLY A 234 -0.65 -12.45 19.79
CA GLY A 234 -2.04 -12.41 19.28
C GLY A 234 -2.48 -11.13 18.54
N GLY A 235 -1.56 -10.33 18.00
CA GLY A 235 -1.79 -8.95 17.51
C GLY A 235 -2.65 -8.71 16.25
N GLY A 236 -3.14 -9.75 15.56
CA GLY A 236 -3.91 -9.58 14.32
C GLY A 236 -3.13 -8.89 13.18
N ILE A 237 -3.73 -8.76 12.00
CA ILE A 237 -3.10 -8.07 10.85
C ILE A 237 -3.80 -6.74 10.60
N THR A 238 -3.15 -5.62 10.90
CA THR A 238 -3.71 -4.27 10.70
C THR A 238 -3.52 -3.77 9.26
N THR A 239 -4.59 -3.28 8.65
CA THR A 239 -4.63 -2.79 7.26
C THR A 239 -5.40 -1.47 7.17
N GLY A 240 -5.13 -0.66 6.14
CA GLY A 240 -5.88 0.59 5.90
C GLY A 240 -7.15 0.41 5.07
N ASN A 241 -7.25 -0.71 4.35
CA ASN A 241 -8.39 -1.08 3.51
C ASN A 241 -9.02 -2.36 4.04
N ILE A 242 -10.28 -2.64 3.70
CA ILE A 242 -10.95 -3.87 4.08
C ILE A 242 -10.17 -5.07 3.48
N PRO A 243 -9.71 -6.04 4.30
CA PRO A 243 -8.98 -7.20 3.81
C PRO A 243 -9.80 -8.05 2.83
N GLN A 244 -9.10 -8.68 1.88
CA GLN A 244 -9.73 -9.50 0.85
C GLN A 244 -10.63 -10.60 1.43
N GLY A 245 -11.82 -10.75 0.85
CA GLY A 245 -12.80 -11.73 1.27
C GLY A 245 -13.54 -11.36 2.56
N TYR A 246 -13.36 -10.14 3.08
CA TYR A 246 -14.24 -9.56 4.08
C TYR A 246 -15.02 -8.39 3.49
N SER A 247 -16.11 -8.01 4.15
CA SER A 247 -17.00 -6.93 3.72
C SER A 247 -17.60 -6.23 4.92
N LEU A 248 -17.94 -4.96 4.75
CA LEU A 248 -18.74 -4.23 5.74
C LEU A 248 -20.22 -4.37 5.39
N THR A 249 -21.04 -4.53 6.42
CA THR A 249 -22.51 -4.48 6.27
C THR A 249 -23.02 -3.08 5.93
N LYS A 250 -22.27 -2.05 6.33
CA LYS A 250 -22.51 -0.64 6.01
C LYS A 250 -21.18 0.09 5.82
N GLU A 251 -21.07 0.96 4.82
CA GLU A 251 -19.89 1.82 4.66
C GLU A 251 -19.68 2.70 5.90
N ILE A 252 -18.42 2.90 6.31
CA ILE A 252 -18.08 3.74 7.46
C ILE A 252 -18.04 5.19 7.01
N ASN A 253 -18.84 6.06 7.64
CA ASN A 253 -18.81 7.49 7.37
C ASN A 253 -18.57 8.29 8.65
N THR A 254 -17.30 8.58 8.92
CA THR A 254 -16.90 9.31 10.14
C THR A 254 -17.29 10.79 10.14
N SER A 255 -17.77 11.36 9.02
CA SER A 255 -18.14 12.78 8.93
C SER A 255 -19.34 13.15 9.82
N SER A 256 -20.21 12.18 10.13
CA SER A 256 -21.36 12.37 11.01
C SER A 256 -21.10 12.03 12.49
N TYR A 257 -19.87 11.66 12.85
CA TYR A 257 -19.56 11.19 14.20
C TYR A 257 -19.43 12.33 15.19
N THR A 258 -19.99 12.15 16.39
CA THR A 258 -19.92 13.16 17.45
C THR A 258 -18.75 12.86 18.39
N GLY A 259 -18.06 13.91 18.84
CA GLY A 259 -16.95 13.84 19.81
C GLY A 259 -17.33 14.30 21.22
N LEU A 260 -18.62 14.22 21.59
CA LEU A 260 -19.13 14.81 22.83
C LEU A 260 -18.77 14.01 24.08
N SER A 261 -18.94 12.68 24.03
CA SER A 261 -18.70 11.80 25.18
C SER A 261 -17.33 11.12 25.14
N TYR A 262 -16.80 10.90 23.94
CA TYR A 262 -15.47 10.33 23.69
C TYR A 262 -14.65 11.27 22.81
N PRO A 263 -13.35 11.50 23.11
CA PRO A 263 -12.52 12.41 22.34
C PRO A 263 -12.41 11.99 20.87
N TRP A 264 -12.57 12.96 19.97
CA TRP A 264 -12.53 12.72 18.53
C TRP A 264 -11.29 11.92 18.11
N GLY A 265 -11.51 10.97 17.21
CA GLY A 265 -10.46 10.15 16.62
C GLY A 265 -9.97 8.99 17.49
N GLN A 266 -10.38 8.89 18.76
CA GLN A 266 -10.00 7.78 19.65
C GLN A 266 -10.74 6.48 19.31
N CYS A 267 -10.21 5.36 19.80
CA CYS A 267 -10.82 4.04 19.62
C CYS A 267 -12.26 3.97 20.16
N THR A 268 -12.51 4.50 21.36
CA THR A 268 -13.84 4.57 21.99
C THR A 268 -14.80 5.48 21.24
N TRP A 269 -14.32 6.62 20.74
CA TRP A 269 -15.09 7.53 19.89
C TRP A 269 -15.58 6.83 18.62
N PHE A 270 -14.68 6.08 17.97
CA PHE A 270 -15.03 5.37 16.75
C PHE A 270 -16.07 4.28 17.02
N VAL A 271 -15.84 3.40 18.01
CA VAL A 271 -16.75 2.28 18.30
C VAL A 271 -18.13 2.75 18.75
N TYR A 272 -18.20 3.78 19.61
CA TYR A 272 -19.46 4.37 20.05
C TYR A 272 -20.31 4.88 18.87
N ASN A 273 -19.70 5.60 17.93
CA ASN A 273 -20.41 6.12 16.77
C ASN A 273 -20.69 5.05 15.72
N ARG A 274 -19.76 4.10 15.49
CA ARG A 274 -19.92 3.00 14.54
C ARG A 274 -21.08 2.08 14.91
N GLY A 275 -21.25 1.80 16.20
CA GLY A 275 -22.44 1.09 16.69
C GLY A 275 -23.73 1.77 16.21
N LYS A 276 -23.84 3.09 16.43
CA LYS A 276 -25.04 3.85 16.04
C LYS A 276 -25.31 3.79 14.54
N GLU A 277 -24.27 3.78 13.70
CA GLU A 277 -24.43 3.66 12.25
C GLU A 277 -25.17 2.38 11.86
N VAL A 278 -24.93 1.28 12.58
CA VAL A 278 -25.55 -0.02 12.30
C VAL A 278 -26.70 -0.37 13.24
N GLY A 279 -27.17 0.59 14.04
CA GLY A 279 -28.33 0.43 14.92
C GLY A 279 -28.03 -0.23 16.27
N VAL A 280 -26.76 -0.30 16.68
CA VAL A 280 -26.34 -0.81 18.00
C VAL A 280 -25.92 0.33 18.92
N SER A 281 -26.40 0.35 20.15
CA SER A 281 -26.08 1.42 21.10
C SER A 281 -25.07 1.01 22.17
N PHE A 282 -24.09 1.87 22.41
CA PHE A 282 -23.14 1.78 23.53
C PHE A 282 -23.27 3.00 24.44
N GLY A 283 -22.80 2.88 25.68
CA GLY A 283 -22.91 3.92 26.70
C GLY A 283 -21.94 5.07 26.44
N GLU A 284 -22.31 6.27 26.86
CA GLU A 284 -21.50 7.48 26.64
C GLU A 284 -20.25 7.54 27.53
N TYR A 285 -20.25 6.86 28.68
CA TYR A 285 -19.22 7.01 29.72
C TYR A 285 -18.70 5.67 30.24
N MET A 286 -18.40 4.74 29.33
CA MET A 286 -17.85 3.40 29.66
C MET A 286 -16.33 3.39 29.91
N GLY A 287 -15.68 4.57 29.92
CA GLY A 287 -14.24 4.71 30.15
C GLY A 287 -13.39 4.38 28.91
N ASN A 288 -12.14 3.98 29.17
CA ASN A 288 -11.15 3.61 28.16
C ASN A 288 -11.48 2.30 27.47
N GLY A 289 -10.87 2.02 26.31
CA GLY A 289 -11.24 0.87 25.48
C GLY A 289 -11.19 -0.49 26.19
N GLY A 290 -10.16 -0.73 27.01
CA GLY A 290 -10.05 -1.97 27.79
C GLY A 290 -10.99 -2.04 29.00
N GLN A 291 -11.66 -0.95 29.38
CA GLN A 291 -12.59 -0.93 30.51
C GLN A 291 -14.01 -1.36 30.13
N TRP A 292 -14.36 -1.32 28.84
CA TRP A 292 -15.71 -1.63 28.36
C TRP A 292 -16.13 -3.08 28.69
N MET A 293 -15.18 -4.03 28.74
CA MET A 293 -15.45 -5.41 29.17
C MET A 293 -15.97 -5.54 30.62
N ASN A 294 -15.79 -4.51 31.45
CA ASN A 294 -16.23 -4.49 32.84
C ASN A 294 -17.42 -3.53 33.06
N ALA A 295 -18.03 -3.03 31.98
CA ALA A 295 -19.15 -2.10 32.09
C ALA A 295 -20.38 -2.83 32.68
N PRO A 296 -20.89 -2.43 33.86
CA PRO A 296 -21.83 -3.24 34.64
C PRO A 296 -23.21 -3.43 34.00
N SER A 297 -23.59 -2.60 33.02
CA SER A 297 -24.87 -2.68 32.32
C SER A 297 -24.82 -3.46 30.99
N TYR A 298 -23.65 -3.97 30.60
CA TYR A 298 -23.47 -4.65 29.31
C TYR A 298 -23.24 -6.15 29.51
N GLN A 299 -23.87 -6.95 28.66
CA GLN A 299 -23.55 -8.37 28.57
C GLN A 299 -22.22 -8.53 27.83
N THR A 300 -21.39 -9.46 28.32
CA THR A 300 -20.15 -9.83 27.66
C THR A 300 -20.13 -11.30 27.29
N THR A 301 -19.40 -11.63 26.23
CA THR A 301 -19.20 -12.99 25.74
C THR A 301 -17.78 -13.16 25.21
N HIS A 302 -17.31 -14.41 25.12
CA HIS A 302 -16.10 -14.79 24.39
C HIS A 302 -16.41 -15.40 23.01
N THR A 303 -17.69 -15.44 22.64
CA THR A 303 -18.11 -15.88 21.30
C THR A 303 -18.09 -14.67 20.36
N PRO A 304 -17.30 -14.71 19.27
CA PRO A 304 -17.29 -13.63 18.30
C PRO A 304 -18.70 -13.33 17.78
N THR A 305 -19.12 -12.07 17.90
CA THR A 305 -20.48 -11.64 17.55
C THR A 305 -20.40 -10.41 16.67
N GLU A 306 -21.01 -10.46 15.48
CA GLU A 306 -21.09 -9.29 14.59
C GLU A 306 -21.77 -8.12 15.31
N HIS A 307 -21.30 -6.90 15.03
CA HIS A 307 -21.79 -5.65 15.60
C HIS A 307 -21.62 -5.48 17.11
N SER A 308 -20.81 -6.33 17.74
CA SER A 308 -20.36 -6.13 19.13
C SER A 308 -19.11 -5.24 19.19
N ALA A 309 -18.81 -4.72 20.37
CA ALA A 309 -17.54 -4.05 20.64
C ALA A 309 -16.53 -5.07 21.21
N LEU A 310 -15.39 -5.25 20.55
CA LEU A 310 -14.30 -6.11 21.03
C LEU A 310 -13.36 -5.30 21.92
N SER A 311 -13.37 -5.59 23.22
CA SER A 311 -12.56 -4.91 24.24
C SER A 311 -11.29 -5.71 24.51
N PHE A 312 -10.14 -5.08 24.28
CA PHE A 312 -8.82 -5.65 24.53
C PHE A 312 -8.32 -5.19 25.89
N SER A 313 -7.87 -6.14 26.71
CA SER A 313 -7.15 -5.85 27.95
C SER A 313 -5.86 -5.08 27.67
N PRO A 314 -5.31 -4.32 28.63
CA PRO A 314 -4.03 -3.67 28.47
C PRO A 314 -2.92 -4.64 28.01
N GLY A 315 -2.23 -4.30 26.92
CA GLY A 315 -1.20 -5.14 26.29
C GLY A 315 -1.72 -6.31 25.44
N GLN A 316 -3.02 -6.64 25.46
CA GLN A 316 -3.57 -7.75 24.67
C GLN A 316 -3.60 -7.40 23.18
N ALA A 317 -3.08 -8.28 22.33
CA ALA A 317 -3.06 -8.09 20.87
C ALA A 317 -2.45 -6.73 20.43
N GLY A 318 -1.41 -6.27 21.13
CA GLY A 318 -0.75 -5.00 20.86
C GLY A 318 -1.52 -3.75 21.32
N ALA A 319 -2.57 -3.92 22.14
CA ALA A 319 -3.27 -2.82 22.77
C ALA A 319 -2.37 -2.01 23.70
N ASP A 320 -2.76 -0.76 23.97
CA ASP A 320 -2.03 0.12 24.89
C ASP A 320 -1.86 -0.56 26.26
N PRO A 321 -0.64 -0.57 26.85
CA PRO A 321 -0.35 -1.29 28.09
C PRO A 321 -1.03 -0.68 29.33
N THR A 322 -1.60 0.52 29.23
CA THR A 322 -2.33 1.18 30.31
C THR A 322 -3.83 1.20 30.03
N TYR A 323 -4.25 1.56 28.82
CA TYR A 323 -5.64 1.86 28.50
C TYR A 323 -6.40 0.71 27.82
N GLY A 324 -5.69 -0.34 27.39
CA GLY A 324 -6.24 -1.35 26.51
C GLY A 324 -6.67 -0.76 25.17
N HIS A 325 -7.62 -1.42 24.50
CA HIS A 325 -8.15 -0.96 23.21
C HIS A 325 -9.59 -1.41 23.03
N ILE A 326 -10.34 -0.77 22.13
CA ILE A 326 -11.69 -1.19 21.74
C ILE A 326 -11.81 -1.09 20.23
N ALA A 327 -12.40 -2.11 19.63
CA ALA A 327 -12.70 -2.16 18.20
C ALA A 327 -14.14 -2.61 17.97
N PHE A 328 -14.64 -2.42 16.75
CA PHE A 328 -15.98 -2.84 16.36
C PHE A 328 -15.90 -4.10 15.50
N VAL A 329 -16.70 -5.12 15.80
CA VAL A 329 -16.74 -6.36 15.01
C VAL A 329 -17.61 -6.15 13.77
N GLU A 330 -16.98 -6.11 12.61
CA GLU A 330 -17.65 -5.85 11.33
C GLU A 330 -18.22 -7.12 10.71
N GLN A 331 -17.50 -8.23 10.83
CA GLN A 331 -17.91 -9.51 10.24
C GLN A 331 -17.35 -10.70 11.03
N VAL A 332 -18.15 -11.74 11.18
CA VAL A 332 -17.74 -13.05 11.71
C VAL A 332 -18.00 -14.10 10.63
N LYS A 333 -16.96 -14.77 10.16
CA LYS A 333 -17.06 -15.80 9.12
C LYS A 333 -17.52 -17.13 9.70
N SER A 334 -17.98 -18.02 8.80
CA SER A 334 -18.38 -19.38 9.15
C SER A 334 -17.26 -20.23 9.74
N ASP A 335 -15.99 -19.92 9.42
CA ASP A 335 -14.82 -20.56 10.02
C ASP A 335 -14.45 -20.00 11.40
N GLY A 336 -15.17 -18.97 11.88
CA GLY A 336 -14.96 -18.29 13.15
C GLY A 336 -13.94 -17.15 13.11
N SER A 337 -13.30 -16.89 11.97
CA SER A 337 -12.43 -15.72 11.82
C SER A 337 -13.25 -14.42 11.80
N ILE A 338 -12.62 -13.33 12.25
CA ILE A 338 -13.29 -12.03 12.38
C ILE A 338 -12.58 -10.93 11.62
N LEU A 339 -13.37 -9.97 11.16
CA LEU A 339 -12.94 -8.63 10.80
C LEU A 339 -13.37 -7.65 11.89
N ILE A 340 -12.44 -6.83 12.34
CA ILE A 340 -12.72 -5.65 13.16
C ILE A 340 -12.36 -4.37 12.42
N SER A 341 -13.06 -3.29 12.74
CA SER A 341 -12.68 -1.92 12.40
C SER A 341 -12.37 -1.13 13.68
N GLU A 342 -11.41 -0.22 13.60
CA GLU A 342 -10.93 0.54 14.76
C GLU A 342 -10.32 1.88 14.34
N SER A 343 -10.17 2.79 15.29
CA SER A 343 -9.49 4.08 15.09
C SER A 343 -8.35 4.24 16.08
N ASN A 344 -7.37 5.08 15.71
CA ASN A 344 -6.20 5.39 16.52
C ASN A 344 -5.18 4.25 16.71
N VAL A 345 -5.22 3.23 15.85
CA VAL A 345 -4.13 2.24 15.73
C VAL A 345 -3.10 2.68 14.69
N LYS A 346 -3.56 3.21 13.54
CA LYS A 346 -2.70 3.77 12.49
C LYS A 346 -2.56 5.30 12.54
N GLY A 347 -3.03 5.93 13.62
CA GLY A 347 -3.02 7.37 13.82
C GLY A 347 -4.39 7.92 14.24
N LEU A 348 -4.39 9.09 14.87
CA LEU A 348 -5.60 9.71 15.42
C LEU A 348 -6.64 9.98 14.32
N GLY A 349 -7.86 9.46 14.50
CA GLY A 349 -8.95 9.59 13.53
C GLY A 349 -8.78 8.77 12.24
N VAL A 350 -7.72 7.97 12.14
CA VAL A 350 -7.51 7.06 11.02
C VAL A 350 -8.20 5.74 11.32
N VAL A 351 -9.19 5.40 10.49
CA VAL A 351 -9.85 4.09 10.53
C VAL A 351 -8.91 3.05 9.91
N SER A 352 -8.76 1.93 10.60
CA SER A 352 -8.04 0.74 10.13
C SER A 352 -8.83 -0.52 10.42
N TYR A 353 -8.41 -1.61 9.80
CA TYR A 353 -9.05 -2.92 9.93
C TYR A 353 -8.06 -3.95 10.42
N ARG A 354 -8.52 -4.86 11.28
CA ARG A 354 -7.74 -6.02 11.71
C ARG A 354 -8.53 -7.30 11.51
N THR A 355 -7.83 -8.38 11.16
CA THR A 355 -8.42 -9.73 11.14
C THR A 355 -7.75 -10.63 12.17
N PHE A 356 -8.55 -11.50 12.78
CA PHE A 356 -8.09 -12.55 13.68
C PHE A 356 -8.66 -13.90 13.27
N ASP A 357 -7.86 -14.95 13.40
CA ASP A 357 -8.34 -16.33 13.24
C ASP A 357 -9.28 -16.73 14.37
N ALA A 358 -10.01 -17.82 14.17
CA ALA A 358 -11.03 -18.29 15.11
C ALA A 358 -10.50 -18.62 16.51
N GLU A 359 -9.28 -19.13 16.61
CA GLU A 359 -8.68 -19.52 17.89
C GLU A 359 -8.23 -18.29 18.68
N THR A 360 -7.69 -17.28 17.99
CA THR A 360 -7.34 -15.99 18.60
C THR A 360 -8.60 -15.22 18.99
N ALA A 361 -9.60 -15.20 18.11
CA ALA A 361 -10.85 -14.47 18.34
C ALA A 361 -11.59 -14.94 19.62
N LYS A 362 -11.53 -16.23 19.95
CA LYS A 362 -12.13 -16.78 21.18
C LYS A 362 -11.47 -16.31 22.48
N GLN A 363 -10.29 -15.69 22.42
CA GLN A 363 -9.56 -15.20 23.59
C GLN A 363 -9.96 -13.78 24.01
N PHE A 364 -10.77 -13.11 23.19
CA PHE A 364 -11.17 -11.72 23.41
C PHE A 364 -12.52 -11.61 24.10
N THR A 365 -12.79 -10.45 24.70
CA THR A 365 -14.07 -10.14 25.33
C THR A 365 -14.88 -9.23 24.41
N TYR A 366 -16.06 -9.69 24.03
CA TYR A 366 -17.03 -8.97 23.22
C TYR A 366 -18.11 -8.39 24.12
N VAL A 367 -18.38 -7.10 23.97
CA VAL A 367 -19.40 -6.34 24.69
C VAL A 367 -20.60 -6.17 23.78
N ILE A 368 -21.74 -6.71 24.18
CA ILE A 368 -22.96 -6.73 23.38
C ILE A 368 -23.73 -5.42 23.60
N GLY A 369 -23.83 -4.60 22.55
CA GLY A 369 -24.62 -3.36 22.59
C GLY A 369 -26.13 -3.61 22.59
N HIS A 370 -26.90 -2.58 22.89
CA HIS A 370 -28.37 -2.62 22.98
C HIS A 370 -29.06 -2.28 21.67
#